data_AF-A0A7C4IN41-F1
#
_entry.id   AF-A0A7C4IN41-F1
#
_cell.length_a   1.000
_cell.length_b   1.000
_cell.length_c   1.000
_cell.angle_alpha   90.00
_cell.angle_beta   90.00
_cell.angle_gamma   90.00
#
_symmetry.space_group_name_H-M   'P 1'
#
loop_
_entity.id
_entity.type
_entity.pdbx_description
1 polymer ?
#
loop_
_entity_poly.entity_id
_entity_poly.type
_entity_poly.pdbx_seq_one_letter_code
_entity_poly.pdbx_strand_id
1 'polypeptide(L)'
;MREKFPHLPERISGLAEIAYNLWWSWHPAARMLFKRLDRIAWKESRHNPVRMLIEIPSEVLTAASQQDEYLEHYDAVMARFREDMHTKICWFAAHVREPSCQPVAFFSAEYGLHHSLPFYAGGLGFLAGDYIKECSDLGVPLVGVGFAYPGGYLRQKIRTDGWQDDIHEAFQSDAAPIERVVDDAG
;
A
#
# COMPACT_ATOMS: atom_id res chain seq x y z
N MET A 1 -1.35 12.91 6.97
CA MET A 1 -0.27 12.05 6.42
C MET A 1 1.15 12.59 6.68
N ARG A 2 1.51 13.83 6.31
CA ARG A 2 2.88 14.38 6.51
C ARG A 2 3.33 14.43 7.98
N GLU A 3 2.40 14.64 8.91
CA GLU A 3 2.67 14.65 10.36
C GLU A 3 3.24 13.34 10.90
N LYS A 4 2.96 12.20 10.25
CA LYS A 4 3.49 10.89 10.63
C LYS A 4 4.95 10.68 10.20
N PHE A 5 5.48 11.56 9.33
CA PHE A 5 6.84 11.47 8.79
C PHE A 5 7.58 12.81 8.96
N PRO A 6 7.90 13.20 10.21
CA PRO A 6 8.46 14.54 10.50
C PRO A 6 9.82 14.79 9.84
N HIS A 7 10.56 13.73 9.51
CA HIS A 7 11.88 13.81 8.89
C HIS A 7 11.86 13.73 7.36
N LEU A 8 10.68 13.68 6.73
CA LEU A 8 10.56 13.58 5.28
C LEU A 8 10.79 14.95 4.61
N PRO A 9 11.82 15.11 3.76
CA PRO A 9 12.09 16.37 3.06
C PRO A 9 10.94 16.77 2.15
N GLU A 10 10.71 18.07 2.01
CA GLU A 10 9.62 18.62 1.20
C GLU A 10 9.67 18.15 -0.26
N ARG A 11 10.88 18.07 -0.84
CA ARG A 11 11.12 17.67 -2.24
C ARG A 11 10.58 16.29 -2.59
N ILE A 12 10.54 15.38 -1.61
CA ILE A 12 10.09 13.99 -1.76
C ILE A 12 8.88 13.68 -0.86
N SER A 13 8.17 14.71 -0.40
CA SER A 13 7.05 14.58 0.54
C SER A 13 5.90 13.71 0.02
N GLY A 14 5.74 13.59 -1.30
CA GLY A 14 4.76 12.69 -1.93
C GLY A 14 4.99 11.20 -1.64
N LEU A 15 6.16 10.81 -1.11
CA LEU A 15 6.37 9.44 -0.61
C LEU A 15 5.37 9.07 0.50
N ALA A 16 4.94 10.03 1.31
CA ALA A 16 3.93 9.80 2.35
C ALA A 16 2.56 9.45 1.74
N GLU A 17 2.18 10.13 0.65
CA GLU A 17 0.94 9.89 -0.07
C GLU A 17 0.96 8.51 -0.74
N ILE A 18 2.04 8.19 -1.46
CA ILE A 18 2.21 6.87 -2.05
C ILE A 18 2.22 5.81 -0.96
N ALA A 19 2.93 5.97 0.16
CA ALA A 19 3.02 4.96 1.21
C ALA A 19 1.64 4.51 1.74
N TYR A 20 0.69 5.45 1.85
CA TYR A 20 -0.68 5.20 2.31
C TYR A 20 -1.67 4.84 1.21
N ASN A 21 -1.27 4.88 -0.06
CA ASN A 21 -2.10 4.45 -1.18
C ASN A 21 -1.58 3.13 -1.76
N LEU A 22 -2.31 2.04 -1.55
CA LEU A 22 -1.89 0.69 -1.94
C LEU A 22 -1.56 0.51 -3.43
N TRP A 23 -1.86 1.48 -4.30
CA TRP A 23 -1.44 1.53 -5.70
C TRP A 23 0.02 1.11 -5.92
N TRP A 24 0.95 1.48 -5.02
CA TRP A 24 2.36 1.06 -5.13
C TRP A 24 2.58 -0.46 -5.09
N SER A 25 1.65 -1.21 -4.50
CA SER A 25 1.81 -2.65 -4.25
C SER A 25 1.71 -3.48 -5.53
N TRP A 26 1.01 -2.99 -6.57
CA TRP A 26 0.97 -3.61 -7.90
C TRP A 26 1.65 -2.77 -9.00
N HIS A 27 2.22 -1.62 -8.66
CA HIS A 27 3.01 -0.78 -9.59
C HIS A 27 4.52 -0.92 -9.33
N PRO A 28 5.28 -1.68 -10.16
CA PRO A 28 6.69 -1.98 -9.89
C PRO A 28 7.59 -0.75 -9.76
N ALA A 29 7.33 0.31 -10.54
CA ALA A 29 8.09 1.55 -10.50
C ALA A 29 7.90 2.29 -9.17
N ALA A 30 6.69 2.28 -8.62
CA ALA A 30 6.37 2.87 -7.33
C ALA A 30 7.01 2.10 -6.16
N ARG A 31 6.94 0.77 -6.19
CA ARG A 31 7.67 -0.08 -5.24
C ARG A 31 9.18 0.19 -5.27
N MET A 32 9.72 0.54 -6.43
CA MET A 32 11.13 0.86 -6.59
C MET A 32 11.54 2.18 -5.90
N LEU A 33 10.61 3.12 -5.65
CA LEU A 33 10.90 4.33 -4.88
C LEU A 33 11.44 3.99 -3.50
N PHE A 34 10.76 3.08 -2.79
CA PHE A 34 11.15 2.66 -1.45
C PHE A 34 12.38 1.77 -1.47
N LYS A 35 12.43 0.80 -2.39
CA LYS A 35 13.59 -0.11 -2.50
C LYS A 35 14.90 0.62 -2.84
N ARG A 36 14.85 1.73 -3.60
CA ARG A 36 16.03 2.53 -3.96
C ARG A 36 16.52 3.43 -2.84
N LEU A 37 15.65 3.85 -1.91
CA LEU A 37 16.07 4.63 -0.74
C LEU A 37 17.08 3.85 0.09
N ASP A 38 16.71 2.63 0.49
CA ASP A 38 17.59 1.71 1.20
C ASP A 38 17.05 0.28 1.07
N ARG A 39 17.86 -0.62 0.48
CA ARG A 39 17.47 -2.01 0.24
C ARG A 39 17.36 -2.84 1.53
N ILE A 40 18.16 -2.50 2.54
CA ILE A 40 18.17 -3.19 3.83
C ILE A 40 16.94 -2.75 4.60
N ALA A 41 16.71 -1.44 4.76
CA ALA A 41 15.52 -0.92 5.44
C ALA A 41 14.23 -1.38 4.74
N TRP A 42 14.20 -1.47 3.41
CA TRP A 42 13.06 -2.05 2.68
C TRP A 42 12.80 -3.52 3.04
N LYS A 43 13.85 -4.33 3.25
CA LYS A 43 13.71 -5.72 3.66
C LYS A 43 13.30 -5.85 5.13
N GLU A 44 13.93 -5.09 6.03
CA GLU A 44 13.69 -5.13 7.48
C GLU A 44 12.30 -4.62 7.85
N SER A 45 11.82 -3.57 7.17
CA SER A 45 10.43 -3.09 7.26
C SER A 45 9.41 -4.06 6.67
N ARG A 46 9.87 -5.20 6.12
CA ARG A 46 9.06 -6.15 5.34
C ARG A 46 8.27 -5.42 4.29
N HIS A 47 8.97 -4.72 3.41
CA HIS A 47 8.41 -4.05 2.23
C HIS A 47 7.16 -3.20 2.56
N ASN A 48 7.08 -2.66 3.77
CA ASN A 48 6.00 -1.79 4.19
C ASN A 48 6.53 -0.36 4.15
N PRO A 49 6.09 0.48 3.20
CA PRO A 49 6.61 1.82 3.03
C PRO A 49 6.31 2.73 4.22
N VAL A 50 5.17 2.57 4.89
CA VAL A 50 4.83 3.36 6.08
C VAL A 50 5.83 3.06 7.19
N ARG A 51 6.01 1.77 7.51
CA ARG A 51 7.00 1.33 8.50
C ARG A 51 8.42 1.79 8.14
N MET A 52 8.82 1.61 6.87
CA MET A 52 10.13 2.02 6.39
C MET A 52 10.39 3.50 6.59
N LEU A 53 9.43 4.37 6.21
CA LEU A 53 9.59 5.82 6.35
C LEU A 53 9.63 6.30 7.80
N ILE A 54 9.07 5.53 8.74
CA ILE A 54 9.18 5.77 10.18
C ILE A 54 10.57 5.36 10.70
N GLU A 55 11.11 4.22 10.24
CA GLU A 55 12.32 3.60 10.79
C GLU A 55 13.62 4.07 10.11
N ILE A 56 13.57 4.53 8.86
CA ILE A 56 14.77 4.87 8.08
C ILE A 56 15.48 6.12 8.62
N PRO A 57 16.83 6.16 8.65
CA PRO A 57 17.56 7.35 9.07
C PRO A 57 17.24 8.58 8.19
N SER A 58 17.09 9.74 8.83
CA SER A 58 16.72 11.00 8.15
C SER A 58 17.76 11.44 7.12
N GLU A 59 19.01 11.02 7.30
CA GLU A 59 20.14 11.28 6.41
C GLU A 59 19.94 10.61 5.05
N VAL A 60 19.32 9.41 5.03
CA VAL A 60 19.02 8.70 3.78
C VAL A 60 17.96 9.45 2.97
N LEU A 61 16.91 9.93 3.64
CA LEU A 61 15.87 10.74 2.99
C LEU A 61 16.43 12.07 2.47
N THR A 62 17.28 12.72 3.26
CA THR A 62 17.94 13.97 2.88
C THR A 62 18.84 13.76 1.67
N ALA A 63 19.67 12.73 1.68
CA ALA A 63 20.55 12.39 0.55
C ALA A 63 19.74 12.09 -0.71
N ALA A 64 18.68 11.27 -0.62
CA ALA A 64 17.81 10.97 -1.75
C ALA A 64 17.12 12.22 -2.32
N SER A 65 16.78 13.19 -1.46
CA SER A 65 16.17 14.47 -1.88
C SER A 65 17.11 15.39 -2.66
N GLN A 66 18.40 15.06 -2.72
CA GLN A 66 19.46 15.82 -3.40
C GLN A 66 20.10 15.05 -4.57
N GLN A 67 19.69 13.80 -4.82
CA GLN A 67 20.26 12.95 -5.87
C GLN A 67 19.40 13.00 -7.13
N ASP A 68 19.95 13.54 -8.21
CA ASP A 68 19.22 13.73 -9.48
C ASP A 68 18.62 12.42 -10.03
N GLU A 69 19.39 11.32 -10.03
CA GLU A 69 18.89 10.01 -10.50
C GLU A 69 17.69 9.51 -9.69
N TYR A 70 17.67 9.73 -8.37
CA TYR A 70 16.52 9.37 -7.54
C TYR A 70 15.32 10.27 -7.84
N LEU A 71 15.56 11.57 -7.98
CA LEU A 71 14.53 12.57 -8.23
C LEU A 71 13.86 12.38 -9.60
N GLU A 72 14.61 12.02 -10.64
CA GLU A 72 14.05 11.69 -11.95
C GLU A 72 13.06 10.51 -11.87
N HIS A 73 13.45 9.44 -11.19
CA HIS A 73 12.57 8.29 -10.98
C HIS A 73 11.36 8.65 -10.09
N TYR A 74 11.59 9.44 -9.04
CA TYR A 74 10.53 9.95 -8.16
C TYR A 74 9.50 10.79 -8.92
N ASP A 75 9.95 11.76 -9.71
CA ASP A 75 9.07 12.66 -10.45
C ASP A 75 8.26 11.90 -11.51
N ALA A 76 8.87 10.95 -12.21
CA ALA A 76 8.19 10.10 -13.17
C ALA A 76 7.08 9.27 -12.52
N VAL A 77 7.34 8.67 -11.36
CA VAL A 77 6.33 7.90 -10.62
C VAL A 77 5.24 8.80 -10.07
N MET A 78 5.58 9.96 -9.51
CA MET A 78 4.58 10.90 -8.98
C MET A 78 3.68 11.45 -10.08
N ALA A 79 4.24 11.74 -11.27
CA ALA A 79 3.45 12.17 -12.43
C ALA A 79 2.44 11.10 -12.82
N ARG A 80 2.88 9.83 -12.91
CA ARG A 80 1.98 8.71 -13.22
C ARG A 80 0.92 8.49 -12.15
N PHE A 81 1.32 8.50 -10.88
CA PHE A 81 0.40 8.34 -9.76
C PHE A 81 -0.70 9.42 -9.78
N ARG A 82 -0.32 10.69 -9.98
CA ARG A 82 -1.29 11.79 -10.09
C ARG A 82 -2.19 11.67 -11.30
N GLU A 83 -1.64 11.24 -12.45
CA GLU A 83 -2.44 10.94 -13.64
C GLU A 83 -3.51 9.89 -13.31
N ASP A 84 -3.13 8.77 -12.71
CA ASP A 84 -4.06 7.70 -12.34
C ASP A 84 -5.11 8.16 -11.31
N MET A 85 -4.75 8.98 -10.32
CA MET A 85 -5.68 9.49 -9.30
C MET A 85 -6.67 10.55 -9.83
N HIS A 86 -6.30 11.31 -10.87
CA HIS A 86 -7.13 12.38 -11.42
C HIS A 86 -7.90 11.98 -12.69
N THR A 87 -7.54 10.87 -13.33
CA THR A 87 -8.17 10.44 -14.57
C THR A 87 -9.62 10.01 -14.33
N LYS A 88 -10.55 10.82 -14.85
CA LYS A 88 -11.99 10.50 -14.85
C LYS A 88 -12.41 9.63 -16.04
N ILE A 89 -11.57 9.54 -17.06
CA ILE A 89 -11.80 8.72 -18.25
C ILE A 89 -11.11 7.37 -18.03
N CYS A 90 -11.78 6.50 -17.30
CA CYS A 90 -11.38 5.10 -17.15
C CYS A 90 -12.14 4.21 -18.14
N TRP A 91 -11.71 2.96 -18.28
CA TRP A 91 -12.41 1.99 -19.13
C TRP A 91 -13.90 1.92 -18.79
N PHE A 92 -14.24 1.89 -17.48
CA PHE A 92 -15.62 1.81 -17.01
C PHE A 92 -16.46 3.01 -17.46
N ALA A 93 -16.00 4.23 -17.24
CA ALA A 93 -16.71 5.45 -17.63
C ALA A 93 -16.90 5.58 -19.15
N ALA A 94 -15.98 5.04 -19.95
CA ALA A 94 -16.04 5.10 -21.41
C ALA A 94 -17.01 4.07 -22.03
N HIS A 95 -17.23 2.92 -21.37
CA HIS A 95 -17.96 1.78 -21.97
C HIS A 95 -19.32 1.50 -21.31
N VAL A 96 -19.60 2.04 -20.13
CA VAL A 96 -20.86 1.82 -19.41
C VAL A 96 -21.81 3.00 -19.67
N ARG A 97 -22.93 2.74 -20.38
CA ARG A 97 -23.84 3.74 -20.96
C ARG A 97 -24.61 4.63 -19.95
N GLU A 98 -24.59 4.31 -18.66
CA GLU A 98 -25.22 5.11 -17.60
C GLU A 98 -24.34 5.08 -16.33
N PRO A 99 -23.37 5.99 -16.19
CA PRO A 99 -22.47 6.02 -15.02
C PRO A 99 -23.14 6.57 -13.76
N SER A 100 -24.48 6.71 -13.72
CA SER A 100 -25.24 6.87 -12.47
C SER A 100 -25.12 5.65 -11.53
N CYS A 101 -24.26 4.68 -11.89
CA CYS A 101 -23.85 3.51 -11.12
C CYS A 101 -23.58 3.85 -9.65
N GLN A 102 -24.48 3.36 -8.80
CA GLN A 102 -24.24 3.22 -7.37
C GLN A 102 -22.96 2.41 -7.15
N PRO A 103 -22.17 2.72 -6.12
CA PRO A 103 -20.97 1.96 -5.82
C PRO A 103 -21.30 0.48 -5.58
N VAL A 104 -20.50 -0.41 -6.13
CA VAL A 104 -20.59 -1.86 -5.91
C VAL A 104 -19.96 -2.16 -4.55
N ALA A 105 -20.76 -2.64 -3.60
CA ALA A 105 -20.23 -3.15 -2.34
C ALA A 105 -19.78 -4.61 -2.52
N PHE A 106 -18.48 -4.85 -2.48
CA PHE A 106 -17.89 -6.18 -2.56
C PHE A 106 -17.55 -6.68 -1.16
N PHE A 107 -18.22 -7.73 -0.70
CA PHE A 107 -18.00 -8.31 0.62
C PHE A 107 -17.07 -9.52 0.49
N SER A 108 -15.98 -9.51 1.26
CA SER A 108 -15.09 -10.65 1.39
C SER A 108 -14.61 -10.76 2.83
N ALA A 109 -14.44 -12.00 3.31
CA ALA A 109 -13.80 -12.24 4.59
C ALA A 109 -12.31 -11.85 4.55
N GLU A 110 -11.65 -11.95 3.38
CA GLU A 110 -10.21 -11.76 3.24
C GLU A 110 -9.86 -10.87 2.05
N TYR A 111 -8.76 -10.13 2.17
CA TYR A 111 -8.18 -9.33 1.09
C TYR A 111 -6.64 -9.47 1.07
N GLY A 112 -6.14 -10.15 0.04
CA GLY A 112 -4.73 -10.38 -0.25
C GLY A 112 -4.11 -9.22 -1.01
N LEU A 113 -4.12 -8.02 -0.43
CA LEU A 113 -3.67 -6.80 -1.11
C LEU A 113 -2.14 -6.72 -1.15
N HIS A 114 -1.53 -6.77 0.02
CA HIS A 114 -0.09 -6.75 0.22
C HIS A 114 0.22 -7.28 1.62
N HIS A 115 1.41 -7.82 1.84
CA HIS A 115 1.78 -8.39 3.15
C HIS A 115 1.95 -7.36 4.28
N SER A 116 1.92 -6.07 3.96
CA SER A 116 1.78 -4.98 4.95
C SER A 116 0.37 -4.92 5.55
N LEU A 117 -0.60 -5.61 4.95
CA LEU A 117 -1.99 -5.78 5.41
C LEU A 117 -2.31 -7.28 5.44
N PRO A 118 -1.95 -7.98 6.53
CA PRO A 118 -2.06 -9.44 6.63
C PRO A 118 -3.51 -9.90 6.90
N PHE A 119 -4.47 -9.43 6.11
CA PHE A 119 -5.91 -9.72 6.25
C PHE A 119 -6.36 -10.88 5.35
N TYR A 120 -5.50 -11.87 5.13
CA TYR A 120 -5.75 -13.00 4.25
C TYR A 120 -4.96 -14.23 4.66
N ALA A 121 -5.51 -15.40 4.36
CA ALA A 121 -4.92 -16.71 4.65
C ALA A 121 -4.49 -17.47 3.38
N GLY A 122 -5.24 -17.30 2.28
CA GLY A 122 -5.02 -18.11 1.09
C GLY A 122 -5.69 -17.58 -0.18
N GLY A 123 -6.11 -18.50 -1.05
CA GLY A 123 -6.57 -18.18 -2.41
C GLY A 123 -7.79 -17.26 -2.47
N LEU A 124 -8.70 -17.32 -1.48
CA LEU A 124 -9.84 -16.40 -1.39
C LEU A 124 -9.37 -14.95 -1.31
N GLY A 125 -8.48 -14.66 -0.36
CA GLY A 125 -7.93 -13.33 -0.17
C GLY A 125 -7.16 -12.85 -1.39
N PHE A 126 -6.30 -13.68 -1.99
CA PHE A 126 -5.57 -13.31 -3.21
C PHE A 126 -6.51 -12.96 -4.36
N LEU A 127 -7.53 -13.78 -4.63
CA LEU A 127 -8.52 -13.50 -5.66
C LEU A 127 -9.27 -12.19 -5.38
N ALA A 128 -9.73 -11.98 -4.14
CA ALA A 128 -10.39 -10.74 -3.75
C ALA A 128 -9.48 -9.52 -3.90
N GLY A 129 -8.21 -9.66 -3.53
CA GLY A 129 -7.18 -8.62 -3.66
C GLY A 129 -6.91 -8.24 -5.11
N ASP A 130 -6.70 -9.23 -5.98
CA ASP A 130 -6.46 -9.01 -7.40
C ASP A 130 -7.72 -8.44 -8.07
N TYR A 131 -8.91 -8.91 -7.70
CA TYR A 131 -10.17 -8.38 -8.22
C TYR A 131 -10.34 -6.89 -7.95
N ILE A 132 -10.05 -6.42 -6.73
CA ILE A 132 -10.17 -4.98 -6.41
C ILE A 132 -9.06 -4.13 -7.02
N LYS A 133 -7.87 -4.69 -7.26
CA LYS A 133 -6.79 -4.00 -8.01
C LYS A 133 -7.19 -3.78 -9.46
N GLU A 134 -7.73 -4.81 -10.12
CA GLU A 134 -8.26 -4.69 -11.49
C GLU A 134 -9.44 -3.72 -11.55
N CYS A 135 -10.32 -3.73 -10.55
CA CYS A 135 -11.40 -2.74 -10.45
C CYS A 135 -10.85 -1.32 -10.33
N SER A 136 -9.76 -1.12 -9.59
CA SER A 136 -9.06 0.17 -9.51
C SER A 136 -8.53 0.60 -10.87
N ASP A 137 -7.83 -0.30 -11.59
CA ASP A 137 -7.23 0.01 -12.90
C ASP A 137 -8.30 0.29 -13.97
N LEU A 138 -9.45 -0.40 -13.92
CA LEU A 138 -10.59 -0.17 -14.80
C LEU A 138 -11.46 1.04 -14.39
N GLY A 139 -11.24 1.59 -13.20
CA GLY A 139 -12.02 2.67 -12.58
C GLY A 139 -13.47 2.28 -12.29
N VAL A 140 -13.71 1.04 -11.87
CA VAL A 140 -15.00 0.55 -11.40
C VAL A 140 -15.30 1.19 -10.03
N PRO A 141 -16.49 1.80 -9.80
CA PRO A 141 -16.84 2.38 -8.51
C PRO A 141 -17.14 1.27 -7.48
N LEU A 142 -16.10 0.66 -6.91
CA LEU A 142 -16.20 -0.46 -5.98
C LEU A 142 -15.74 -0.08 -4.57
N VAL A 143 -16.47 -0.55 -3.56
CA VAL A 143 -16.11 -0.46 -2.14
C VAL A 143 -15.94 -1.87 -1.59
N GLY A 144 -14.72 -2.20 -1.18
CA GLY A 144 -14.43 -3.46 -0.49
C GLY A 144 -14.85 -3.39 0.97
N VAL A 145 -15.62 -4.37 1.43
CA VAL A 145 -16.08 -4.53 2.81
C VAL A 145 -15.52 -5.84 3.37
N GLY A 146 -14.90 -5.77 4.55
CA GLY A 146 -14.27 -6.90 5.21
C GLY A 146 -13.77 -6.54 6.61
N PHE A 147 -12.82 -7.33 7.12
CA PHE A 147 -12.31 -7.20 8.48
C PHE A 147 -10.83 -6.82 8.52
N ALA A 148 -10.47 -5.97 9.47
CA ALA A 148 -9.09 -5.74 9.88
C ALA A 148 -8.75 -6.68 11.05
N TYR A 149 -8.24 -7.88 10.75
CA TYR A 149 -7.93 -8.87 11.77
C TYR A 149 -6.68 -8.47 12.58
N PRO A 150 -6.75 -8.36 13.92
CA PRO A 150 -5.64 -7.89 14.76
C PRO A 150 -4.47 -8.89 14.84
N GLY A 151 -4.74 -10.17 14.60
CA GLY A 151 -3.74 -11.25 14.67
C GLY A 151 -3.12 -11.64 13.32
N GLY A 152 -3.54 -11.01 12.23
CA GLY A 152 -3.20 -11.42 10.88
C GLY A 152 -3.45 -12.91 10.60
N TYR A 153 -2.69 -13.47 9.64
CA TYR A 153 -2.59 -14.91 9.41
C TYR A 153 -1.27 -15.48 9.93
N LEU A 154 -1.23 -16.79 10.05
CA LEU A 154 -0.11 -17.55 10.59
C LEU A 154 1.22 -17.25 9.88
N ARG A 155 2.25 -16.91 10.67
CA ARG A 155 3.62 -16.93 10.19
C ARG A 155 4.27 -18.26 10.54
N GLN A 156 4.46 -19.09 9.52
CA GLN A 156 5.10 -20.38 9.62
C GLN A 156 6.62 -20.24 9.81
N LYS A 157 7.17 -20.85 10.85
CA LYS A 157 8.62 -21.09 10.97
C LYS A 157 8.88 -22.58 11.07
N ILE A 158 9.67 -23.10 10.12
CA ILE A 158 10.11 -24.49 10.16
C ILE A 158 11.38 -24.57 10.99
N ARG A 159 11.33 -25.36 12.05
CA ARG A 159 12.47 -25.66 12.92
C ARG A 159 13.44 -26.62 12.25
N THR A 160 14.63 -26.74 12.81
CA THR A 160 15.68 -27.67 12.34
C THR A 160 15.27 -29.14 12.42
N ASP A 161 14.27 -29.48 13.25
CA ASP A 161 13.69 -30.82 13.38
C ASP A 161 12.51 -31.07 12.42
N GLY A 162 12.20 -30.12 11.54
CA GLY A 162 11.13 -30.21 10.55
C GLY A 162 9.74 -29.89 11.11
N TRP A 163 9.60 -29.61 12.41
CA TRP A 163 8.32 -29.18 12.99
C TRP A 163 8.03 -27.72 12.67
N GLN A 164 6.74 -27.43 12.53
CA GLN A 164 6.24 -26.07 12.39
C GLN A 164 6.03 -25.44 13.76
N ASP A 165 6.61 -24.25 13.95
CA ASP A 165 6.21 -23.31 14.98
C ASP A 165 5.28 -22.25 14.41
N ASP A 166 4.27 -21.90 15.21
CA ASP A 166 3.32 -20.85 14.89
C ASP A 166 3.77 -19.53 15.53
N ILE A 167 4.29 -18.62 14.72
CA ILE A 167 4.68 -17.29 15.19
C ILE A 167 3.48 -16.37 15.06
N HIS A 168 2.96 -15.94 16.20
CA HIS A 168 1.96 -14.87 16.25
C HIS A 168 2.66 -13.52 16.25
N GLU A 169 2.34 -12.67 15.26
CA GLU A 169 2.81 -11.30 15.22
C GLU A 169 1.60 -10.39 15.26
N ALA A 170 1.53 -9.56 16.30
CA ALA A 170 0.47 -8.58 16.41
C ALA A 170 0.52 -7.61 15.22
N PHE A 171 -0.65 -7.36 14.63
CA PHE A 171 -0.80 -6.34 13.61
C PHE A 171 -0.51 -4.95 14.20
N GLN A 172 0.54 -4.29 13.69
CA GLN A 172 0.88 -2.93 14.09
C GLN A 172 0.09 -1.93 13.26
N SER A 173 -1.08 -1.53 13.75
CA SER A 173 -1.98 -0.59 13.08
C SER A 173 -1.31 0.75 12.75
N ASP A 174 -0.46 1.24 13.65
CA ASP A 174 0.15 2.58 13.53
C ASP A 174 1.16 2.66 12.38
N ALA A 175 1.74 1.52 11.99
CA ALA A 175 2.69 1.40 10.90
C ALA A 175 2.06 0.75 9.65
N ALA A 176 0.75 0.54 9.61
CA ALA A 176 0.06 -0.05 8.47
C ALA A 176 -0.39 1.04 7.47
N PRO A 177 -0.45 0.74 6.16
CA PRO A 177 -0.95 1.66 5.13
C PRO A 177 -2.49 1.74 5.13
N ILE A 178 -3.07 2.00 6.29
CA ILE A 178 -4.51 2.21 6.50
C ILE A 178 -4.71 3.36 7.49
N GLU A 179 -5.84 4.03 7.38
CA GLU A 179 -6.25 5.07 8.32
C GLU A 179 -7.68 4.83 8.77
N ARG A 180 -7.97 5.17 10.03
CA ARG A 180 -9.34 5.15 10.54
C ARG A 180 -10.09 6.31 9.87
N VAL A 181 -11.19 5.99 9.21
CA VAL A 181 -12.15 6.99 8.74
C VAL A 181 -13.13 7.25 9.88
N VAL A 182 -13.29 8.52 10.21
CA VAL A 182 -14.21 9.02 11.24
C VAL A 182 -15.25 9.91 10.57
N ASP A 183 -16.47 9.96 11.12
CA ASP A 183 -17.45 10.96 10.72
C ASP A 183 -17.18 12.30 11.43
N ASP A 184 -18.03 13.31 11.20
CA ASP A 184 -17.90 14.63 11.84
C ASP A 184 -17.99 14.56 13.39
N ALA A 185 -18.42 13.44 13.97
CA ALA A 185 -18.55 13.22 15.40
C ALA A 185 -17.36 12.43 16.02
N GLY A 186 -16.49 11.83 15.21
CA GLY A 186 -15.25 11.13 15.65
C GLY A 186 -15.34 9.62 15.83
#